data_AF-A0A5N6XBS1-F1
#
_entry.id   AF-A0A5N6XBS1-F1
#
_cell.length_a   1.000
_cell.length_b   1.000
_cell.length_c   1.000
_cell.angle_alpha   90.00
_cell.angle_beta   90.00
_cell.angle_gamma   90.00
#
_symmetry.space_group_name_H-M   'P 1'
#
loop_
_entity.id
_entity.type
_entity.pdbx_description
1 polymer ?
#
loop_
_entity_poly.entity_id
_entity_poly.type
_entity_poly.pdbx_seq_one_letter_code
_entity_poly.pdbx_strand_id
1 'polypeptide(L)'
;MDVLSQLWTTSGPTSPWKATNATFIYSLLLPTLNTFIRSLLSAIVGLPEDDISSSMTADILTSTYPIATLVLSFISTSLSALILSPIDTARTLLILTPVTHGPRSLIRAIRQIPTPNCTVPPHLVPITILHSSLPNFIMTTTPLFLKSYLSLDPVLNPSMWNLFSFMGSGLELAVRFPLETVLRRAQIATFTSPSLRQQSTSGLRSAKPSEATTEAHEVETIVPTPRTYRGIVGTMWGIVYEEGVQPNPEAEKAQALFNKPIALRKRQGQGIHGLYRGWRIGMWGIAGIWGASFLGSAGAVGEDGAMPSGGRF
;
A
#
# COMPACT_ATOMS: atom_id res chain seq x y z
N MET A 1 -14.74 -12.14 10.33
CA MET A 1 -14.66 -13.54 9.87
C MET A 1 -15.45 -13.74 8.57
N ASP A 2 -16.55 -13.00 8.39
CA ASP A 2 -17.45 -13.10 7.23
C ASP A 2 -16.78 -12.94 5.86
N VAL A 3 -15.77 -12.05 5.74
CA VAL A 3 -15.06 -11.86 4.45
C VAL A 3 -14.19 -13.08 4.09
N LEU A 4 -13.57 -13.72 5.07
CA LEU A 4 -12.74 -14.91 4.84
C LEU A 4 -13.60 -16.13 4.49
N SER A 5 -14.72 -16.31 5.19
CA SER A 5 -15.68 -17.37 4.87
C SER A 5 -16.32 -17.15 3.51
N GLN A 6 -16.73 -15.91 3.20
CA GLN A 6 -17.21 -15.54 1.85
C GLN A 6 -16.16 -15.84 0.79
N LEU A 7 -14.92 -15.37 0.95
CA LEU A 7 -13.84 -15.62 -0.01
C LEU A 7 -13.55 -17.11 -0.20
N TRP A 8 -13.58 -17.90 0.88
CA TRP A 8 -13.39 -19.35 0.82
C TRP A 8 -14.54 -20.00 0.03
N THR A 9 -15.80 -19.61 0.28
CA THR A 9 -16.95 -20.15 -0.45
C THR A 9 -16.99 -19.74 -1.94
N THR A 10 -16.57 -18.52 -2.28
CA THR A 10 -16.67 -18.01 -3.67
C THR A 10 -15.44 -18.34 -4.53
N SER A 11 -14.25 -18.43 -3.94
CA SER A 11 -12.98 -18.60 -4.67
C SER A 11 -12.14 -19.80 -4.23
N GLY A 12 -12.60 -20.58 -3.24
CA GLY A 12 -11.91 -21.77 -2.73
C GLY A 12 -10.85 -21.48 -1.66
N PRO A 13 -10.32 -22.54 -1.00
CA PRO A 13 -9.37 -22.45 0.12
C PRO A 13 -8.03 -21.83 -0.27
N THR A 14 -7.64 -21.88 -1.54
CA THR A 14 -6.36 -21.33 -2.02
C THR A 14 -6.43 -19.84 -2.36
N SER A 15 -7.61 -19.24 -2.30
CA SER A 15 -7.86 -17.83 -2.61
C SER A 15 -7.07 -16.82 -1.76
N PRO A 16 -6.83 -17.05 -0.44
CA PRO A 16 -6.01 -16.14 0.36
C PRO A 16 -4.56 -16.00 -0.12
N TRP A 17 -4.02 -17.03 -0.80
CA TRP A 17 -2.64 -17.02 -1.32
C TRP A 17 -2.52 -16.45 -2.74
N LYS A 18 -3.55 -15.76 -3.24
CA LYS A 18 -3.48 -15.03 -4.50
C LYS A 18 -2.34 -14.00 -4.48
N ALA A 19 -1.68 -13.85 -5.62
CA ALA A 19 -0.58 -12.90 -5.82
C ALA A 19 0.64 -13.06 -4.87
N THR A 20 0.79 -14.19 -4.17
CA THR A 20 1.94 -14.43 -3.27
C THR A 20 3.28 -14.28 -3.98
N ASN A 21 3.41 -14.78 -5.22
CA ASN A 21 4.63 -14.63 -6.03
C ASN A 21 4.95 -13.15 -6.32
N ALA A 22 3.96 -12.38 -6.78
CA ALA A 22 4.16 -10.95 -7.05
C ALA A 22 4.51 -10.16 -5.77
N THR A 23 3.88 -10.51 -4.65
CA THR A 23 4.19 -9.94 -3.33
C THR A 23 5.61 -10.28 -2.89
N PHE A 24 6.07 -11.52 -3.11
CA PHE A 24 7.43 -11.94 -2.80
C PHE A 24 8.46 -11.15 -3.61
N ILE A 25 8.29 -11.09 -4.94
CA ILE A 25 9.18 -10.30 -5.82
C ILE A 25 9.21 -8.84 -5.38
N TYR A 26 8.05 -8.23 -5.11
CA TYR A 26 7.95 -6.86 -4.65
C TYR A 26 8.66 -6.64 -3.31
N SER A 27 8.52 -7.59 -2.37
CA SER A 27 9.16 -7.51 -1.05
C SER A 27 10.69 -7.60 -1.12
N LEU A 28 11.25 -8.23 -2.15
CA LEU A 28 12.69 -8.28 -2.39
C LEU A 28 13.20 -7.07 -3.17
N LEU A 29 12.49 -6.65 -4.22
CA LEU A 29 12.92 -5.56 -5.10
C LEU A 29 12.79 -4.18 -4.44
N LEU A 30 11.75 -3.93 -3.65
CA LEU A 30 11.52 -2.58 -3.11
C LEU A 30 12.64 -2.15 -2.15
N PRO A 31 13.03 -2.95 -1.13
CA PRO A 31 14.09 -2.55 -0.21
C PRO A 31 15.46 -2.47 -0.90
N THR A 32 15.76 -3.44 -1.78
CA THR A 32 17.05 -3.49 -2.50
C THR A 32 17.25 -2.29 -3.41
N LEU A 33 16.22 -1.93 -4.18
CA LEU A 33 16.26 -0.79 -5.08
C LEU A 33 16.27 0.54 -4.31
N ASN A 34 15.56 0.63 -3.18
CA ASN A 34 15.62 1.80 -2.30
C ASN A 34 17.02 2.02 -1.71
N THR A 35 17.67 0.97 -1.22
CA THR A 35 19.05 1.07 -0.72
C THR A 35 20.02 1.43 -1.84
N PHE A 36 19.88 0.81 -3.02
CA PHE A 36 20.72 1.11 -4.19
C PHE A 36 20.58 2.56 -4.66
N ILE A 37 19.37 3.08 -4.79
CA ILE A 37 19.16 4.47 -5.23
C ILE A 37 19.69 5.44 -4.17
N ARG A 38 19.49 5.15 -2.88
CA ARG A 38 20.00 5.99 -1.80
C ARG A 38 21.52 6.02 -1.80
N SER A 39 22.19 4.87 -1.92
CA SER A 39 23.66 4.82 -1.96
C SER A 39 24.22 5.52 -3.21
N LEU A 40 23.56 5.36 -4.36
CA LEU A 40 23.92 6.07 -5.59
C LEU A 40 23.78 7.58 -5.43
N LEU A 41 22.66 8.07 -4.88
CA LEU A 41 22.45 9.50 -4.68
C LEU A 41 23.41 10.06 -3.63
N SER A 42 23.71 9.32 -2.56
CA SER A 42 24.67 9.75 -1.55
C SER A 42 26.08 9.88 -2.12
N ALA A 43 26.51 8.91 -2.94
CA ALA A 43 27.78 8.95 -3.64
C ALA A 43 27.90 10.15 -4.60
N ILE A 44 26.80 10.53 -5.27
CA ILE A 44 26.77 11.71 -6.16
C ILE A 44 26.88 13.01 -5.35
N VAL A 45 26.23 13.09 -4.19
CA VAL A 45 26.25 14.30 -3.33
C VAL A 45 27.54 14.39 -2.52
N GLY A 46 28.27 13.28 -2.36
CA GLY A 46 29.53 13.22 -1.61
C GLY A 46 29.32 13.25 -0.10
N LEU A 47 28.18 12.77 0.38
CA LEU A 47 27.93 12.64 1.82
C LEU A 47 28.58 11.33 2.32
N PRO A 48 29.39 11.36 3.40
CA PRO A 48 29.83 10.14 4.05
C PRO A 48 28.61 9.48 4.71
N GLU A 49 28.17 8.34 4.19
CA GLU A 49 27.19 7.49 4.87
C GLU A 49 27.96 6.56 5.82
N ASP A 50 27.59 6.57 7.09
CA ASP A 50 28.06 5.60 8.07
C ASP A 50 27.23 4.31 7.92
N ASP A 51 27.88 3.28 7.36
CA ASP A 51 27.41 1.89 7.24
C ASP A 51 26.02 1.65 6.61
N ILE A 52 26.07 1.06 5.41
CA ILE A 52 24.96 0.55 4.57
C ILE A 52 24.04 -0.47 5.31
N SER A 53 24.41 -0.88 6.52
CA SER A 53 23.75 -1.88 7.37
C SER A 53 23.11 -1.31 8.64
N SER A 54 23.35 -0.04 9.00
CA SER A 54 22.72 0.56 10.18
C SER A 54 21.23 0.86 9.88
N SER A 55 20.35 0.59 10.86
CA SER A 55 18.92 0.85 10.68
C SER A 55 18.73 2.33 10.31
N MET A 56 17.82 2.64 9.38
CA MET A 56 17.61 4.02 8.89
C MET A 56 17.39 5.04 10.02
N THR A 57 16.90 4.58 11.17
CA THR A 57 16.73 5.37 12.38
C THR A 57 18.04 5.70 13.11
N ALA A 58 19.03 4.80 13.10
CA ALA A 58 20.31 5.01 13.78
C ALA A 58 21.20 6.00 13.02
N ASP A 59 21.29 5.83 11.71
CA ASP A 59 22.08 6.68 10.79
C ASP A 59 21.64 8.15 10.85
N ILE A 60 20.32 8.39 10.87
CA ILE A 60 19.76 9.75 10.97
C ILE A 60 20.09 10.42 12.31
N LEU A 61 20.20 9.66 13.41
CA LEU A 61 20.46 10.21 14.75
C LEU A 61 21.94 10.55 14.99
N THR A 62 22.85 10.00 14.19
CA THR A 62 24.31 10.23 14.24
C THR A 62 24.81 11.09 13.08
N SER A 63 24.04 11.19 11.98
CA SER A 63 24.43 11.95 10.80
C SER A 63 24.68 13.44 11.08
N THR A 64 25.74 13.97 10.46
CA THR A 64 26.13 15.39 10.54
C THR A 64 25.12 16.32 9.85
N TYR A 65 24.33 15.79 8.89
CA TYR A 65 23.34 16.55 8.11
C TYR A 65 21.98 15.82 8.03
N PRO A 66 21.16 15.86 9.09
CA PRO A 66 19.90 15.09 9.17
C PRO A 66 18.86 15.50 8.12
N ILE A 67 18.86 16.76 7.66
CA ILE A 67 17.93 17.21 6.63
C ILE A 67 18.31 16.65 5.24
N ALA A 68 19.60 16.55 4.97
CA ALA A 68 20.09 16.01 3.70
C ALA A 68 19.74 14.53 3.56
N THR A 69 19.92 13.75 4.63
CA THR A 69 19.54 12.33 4.68
C THR A 69 18.02 12.14 4.56
N LEU A 70 17.21 13.03 5.15
CA LEU A 70 15.75 13.04 4.95
C LEU A 70 15.36 13.26 3.49
N VAL A 71 15.91 14.28 2.82
CA VAL A 71 15.62 14.56 1.40
C VAL A 71 16.09 13.40 0.52
N LEU A 72 17.25 12.84 0.81
CA LEU A 72 17.78 11.68 0.09
C LEU A 72 16.87 10.47 0.22
N SER A 73 16.41 10.18 1.44
CA SER A 73 15.47 9.10 1.72
C SER A 73 14.15 9.29 0.99
N PHE A 74 13.65 10.53 0.92
CA PHE A 74 12.43 10.89 0.21
C PHE A 74 12.57 10.64 -1.30
N ILE A 75 13.65 11.13 -1.92
CA ILE A 75 13.89 10.99 -3.36
C ILE A 75 14.08 9.51 -3.70
N SER A 76 14.88 8.79 -2.92
CA SER A 76 15.15 7.37 -3.16
C SER A 76 13.87 6.52 -3.08
N THR A 77 13.08 6.73 -2.04
CA THR A 77 11.81 6.02 -1.83
C THR A 77 10.80 6.34 -2.95
N SER A 78 10.73 7.60 -3.36
CA SER A 78 9.88 8.05 -4.45
C SER A 78 10.27 7.40 -5.78
N LEU A 79 11.56 7.48 -6.14
CA LEU A 79 12.07 6.92 -7.40
C LEU A 79 11.91 5.39 -7.44
N SER A 80 12.16 4.74 -6.31
CA SER A 80 11.98 3.29 -6.17
C SER A 80 10.55 2.85 -6.40
N ALA A 81 9.60 3.57 -5.78
CA ALA A 81 8.17 3.28 -5.95
C ALA A 81 7.68 3.52 -7.37
N LEU A 82 8.21 4.53 -8.07
CA LEU A 82 7.86 4.81 -9.47
C LEU A 82 8.32 3.69 -10.40
N ILE A 83 9.55 3.20 -10.23
CA ILE A 83 10.09 2.09 -11.01
C ILE A 83 9.30 0.80 -10.76
N LEU A 84 8.89 0.55 -9.51
CA LEU A 84 8.16 -0.66 -9.12
C LEU A 84 6.64 -0.59 -9.27
N SER A 85 6.09 0.56 -9.61
CA SER A 85 4.64 0.78 -9.69
C SER A 85 3.90 -0.17 -10.66
N PRO A 86 4.45 -0.57 -11.83
CA PRO A 86 3.78 -1.55 -12.69
C PRO A 86 3.61 -2.93 -12.03
N ILE A 87 4.58 -3.35 -11.20
CA ILE A 87 4.53 -4.63 -10.47
C ILE A 87 3.49 -4.54 -9.35
N ASP A 88 3.46 -3.43 -8.60
CA ASP A 88 2.44 -3.20 -7.57
C ASP A 88 1.04 -3.21 -8.18
N THR A 89 0.89 -2.59 -9.33
CA THR A 89 -0.37 -2.54 -10.06
C THR A 89 -0.79 -3.93 -10.54
N ALA A 90 0.11 -4.71 -11.15
CA ALA A 90 -0.14 -6.09 -11.54
C ALA A 90 -0.52 -6.98 -10.33
N ARG A 91 0.14 -6.78 -9.18
CA ARG A 91 -0.21 -7.46 -7.92
C ARG A 91 -1.65 -7.16 -7.51
N THR A 92 -2.07 -5.89 -7.53
CA THR A 92 -3.46 -5.54 -7.16
C THR A 92 -4.49 -6.16 -8.08
N LEU A 93 -4.20 -6.25 -9.38
CA LEU A 93 -5.08 -6.94 -10.32
C LEU A 93 -5.22 -8.43 -10.02
N LEU A 94 -4.09 -9.11 -9.77
CA LEU A 94 -4.10 -10.53 -9.44
C LEU A 94 -4.86 -10.84 -8.14
N ILE A 95 -4.90 -9.89 -7.19
CA ILE A 95 -5.70 -10.01 -5.95
C ILE A 95 -7.20 -9.89 -6.25
N LEU A 96 -7.59 -9.01 -7.18
CA LEU A 96 -8.98 -8.67 -7.46
C LEU A 96 -9.66 -9.60 -8.47
N THR A 97 -8.89 -10.23 -9.36
CA THR A 97 -9.44 -11.16 -10.35
C THR A 97 -9.91 -12.48 -9.70
N PRO A 98 -11.10 -12.99 -10.05
CA PRO A 98 -11.57 -14.29 -9.59
C PRO A 98 -10.68 -15.43 -10.10
N VAL A 99 -10.62 -16.51 -9.33
CA VAL A 99 -9.79 -17.70 -9.60
C VAL A 99 -10.17 -18.38 -10.92
N THR A 100 -11.39 -18.14 -11.40
CA THR A 100 -12.08 -18.82 -12.50
C THR A 100 -11.84 -18.20 -13.86
N HIS A 101 -11.51 -16.91 -13.97
CA HIS A 101 -11.31 -16.23 -15.25
C HIS A 101 -9.96 -15.52 -15.34
N GLY A 102 -9.16 -15.95 -16.32
CA GLY A 102 -7.99 -15.22 -16.79
C GLY A 102 -6.61 -15.86 -16.50
N PRO A 103 -5.59 -15.49 -17.27
CA PRO A 103 -4.27 -16.09 -17.22
C PRO A 103 -3.43 -15.57 -16.05
N ARG A 104 -3.08 -16.46 -15.11
CA ARG A 104 -2.41 -16.16 -13.83
C ARG A 104 -0.93 -15.74 -13.90
N SER A 105 -0.44 -15.25 -15.04
CA SER A 105 0.97 -14.86 -15.15
C SER A 105 1.15 -13.38 -14.83
N LEU A 106 2.06 -13.06 -13.91
CA LEU A 106 2.51 -11.70 -13.61
C LEU A 106 2.90 -10.96 -14.90
N ILE A 107 3.65 -11.62 -15.78
CA ILE A 107 4.10 -11.06 -17.06
C ILE A 107 2.92 -10.78 -17.97
N ARG A 108 1.88 -11.65 -17.96
CA ARG A 108 0.67 -11.42 -18.75
C ARG A 108 -0.19 -10.30 -18.18
N ALA A 109 -0.27 -10.16 -16.85
CA ALA A 109 -0.91 -9.03 -16.20
C ALA A 109 -0.19 -7.70 -16.50
N ILE A 110 1.15 -7.69 -16.51
CA ILE A 110 1.95 -6.52 -16.92
C ILE A 110 1.71 -6.20 -18.41
N ARG A 111 1.67 -7.21 -19.28
CA ARG A 111 1.41 -7.00 -20.71
C ARG A 111 -0.02 -6.53 -21.03
N GLN A 112 -0.96 -6.74 -20.11
CA GLN A 112 -2.33 -6.23 -20.22
C GLN A 112 -2.45 -4.76 -19.82
N ILE A 113 -1.38 -4.14 -19.31
CA ILE A 113 -1.37 -2.71 -18.99
C ILE A 113 -1.47 -1.93 -20.32
N PRO A 114 -2.50 -1.07 -20.51
CA PRO A 114 -2.75 -0.36 -21.77
C PRO A 114 -1.67 0.65 -22.21
N THR A 115 -0.61 0.86 -21.42
CA THR A 115 0.43 1.85 -21.72
C THR A 115 1.57 1.25 -22.56
N PRO A 116 1.96 1.88 -23.68
CA PRO A 116 2.93 1.33 -24.64
C PRO A 116 4.34 1.14 -24.08
N ASN A 117 4.69 1.82 -22.98
CA ASN A 117 6.06 1.80 -22.40
C ASN A 117 6.18 1.05 -21.07
N CYS A 118 5.17 0.28 -20.61
CA CYS A 118 5.16 -0.28 -19.25
C CYS A 118 5.38 0.77 -18.15
N THR A 119 5.11 2.05 -18.44
CA THR A 119 5.26 3.17 -17.52
C THR A 119 3.94 3.51 -16.85
N VAL A 120 4.02 3.99 -15.61
CA VAL A 120 2.85 4.46 -14.85
C VAL A 120 2.11 5.55 -15.63
N PRO A 121 0.77 5.44 -15.78
CA PRO A 121 -0.04 6.52 -16.30
C PRO A 121 0.24 7.84 -15.54
N PRO A 122 0.37 8.98 -16.24
CA PRO A 122 0.84 10.23 -15.62
C PRO A 122 -0.08 10.72 -14.48
N HIS A 123 -1.37 10.36 -14.50
CA HIS A 123 -2.31 10.70 -13.42
C HIS A 123 -2.13 9.88 -12.13
N LEU A 124 -1.41 8.77 -12.19
CA LEU A 124 -1.09 7.90 -11.05
C LEU A 124 0.26 8.22 -10.40
N VAL A 125 1.14 8.94 -11.10
CA VAL A 125 2.45 9.39 -10.58
C VAL A 125 2.35 10.20 -9.27
N PRO A 126 1.49 11.22 -9.13
CA PRO A 126 1.49 12.02 -7.90
C PRO A 126 1.02 11.22 -6.69
N ILE A 127 0.06 10.30 -6.88
CA ILE A 127 -0.45 9.47 -5.77
C ILE A 127 0.55 8.37 -5.38
N THR A 128 1.31 7.80 -6.32
CA THR A 128 2.34 6.82 -6.00
C THR A 128 3.49 7.46 -5.22
N ILE A 129 3.91 8.66 -5.61
CA ILE A 129 4.93 9.44 -4.88
C ILE A 129 4.44 9.73 -3.46
N LEU A 130 3.24 10.29 -3.29
CA LEU A 130 2.71 10.62 -1.97
C LEU A 130 2.53 9.38 -1.09
N HIS A 131 2.03 8.27 -1.66
CA HIS A 131 1.84 7.04 -0.91
C HIS A 131 3.16 6.41 -0.44
N SER A 132 4.24 6.50 -1.23
CA SER A 132 5.53 5.92 -0.81
C SER A 132 6.31 6.87 0.07
N SER A 133 6.32 8.17 -0.21
CA SER A 133 7.22 9.11 0.44
C SER A 133 6.71 9.63 1.78
N LEU A 134 5.39 9.83 1.92
CA LEU A 134 4.81 10.44 3.11
C LEU A 134 4.88 9.51 4.35
N PRO A 135 4.53 8.21 4.26
CA PRO A 135 4.75 7.28 5.38
C PRO A 135 6.22 7.16 5.77
N ASN A 136 7.12 7.05 4.78
CA ASN A 136 8.56 6.99 5.04
C ASN A 136 9.07 8.28 5.71
N PHE A 137 8.59 9.45 5.30
CA PHE A 137 8.93 10.73 5.90
C PHE A 137 8.48 10.82 7.38
N ILE A 138 7.27 10.34 7.70
CA ILE A 138 6.79 10.30 9.09
C ILE A 138 7.70 9.38 9.92
N MET A 139 8.02 8.19 9.40
CA MET A 139 8.86 7.22 10.09
C MET A 139 10.28 7.76 10.35
N THR A 140 10.90 8.40 9.36
CA THR A 140 12.27 8.94 9.49
C THR A 140 12.32 10.23 10.32
N THR A 141 11.26 11.05 10.31
CA THR A 141 11.20 12.28 11.11
C THR A 141 10.88 12.01 12.57
N THR A 142 10.13 10.94 12.88
CA THR A 142 9.78 10.56 14.25
C THR A 142 10.99 10.52 15.20
N PRO A 143 12.06 9.73 14.96
CA PRO A 143 13.20 9.66 15.88
C PRO A 143 13.94 10.99 16.02
N LEU A 144 14.03 11.79 14.96
CA LEU A 144 14.60 13.14 15.00
C LEU A 144 13.79 14.07 15.90
N PHE A 145 12.46 14.02 15.79
CA PHE A 145 11.57 14.82 16.61
C PHE A 145 11.66 14.43 18.10
N LEU A 146 11.72 13.12 18.40
CA LEU A 146 11.88 12.61 19.75
C LEU A 146 13.22 13.06 20.38
N LYS A 147 14.32 12.99 19.63
CA LYS A 147 15.65 13.40 20.10
C LYS A 147 15.80 14.93 20.19
N SER A 148 15.34 15.67 19.18
CA SER A 148 15.54 17.12 19.08
C SER A 148 14.58 17.93 19.96
N TYR A 149 13.28 17.56 19.98
CA TYR A 149 12.26 18.34 20.69
C TYR A 149 12.00 17.83 22.11
N LEU A 150 11.98 16.51 22.30
CA LEU A 150 11.75 15.92 23.63
C LEU A 150 13.04 15.56 24.37
N SER A 151 14.22 15.69 23.75
CA SER A 151 15.53 15.31 24.33
C SER A 151 15.54 13.89 24.93
N LEU A 152 14.70 13.00 24.39
CA LEU A 152 14.60 11.62 24.85
C LEU A 152 15.74 10.83 24.23
N ASP A 153 16.69 10.43 25.07
CA ASP A 153 17.72 9.48 24.68
C ASP A 153 17.16 8.05 24.78
N PRO A 154 17.24 7.22 23.74
CA PRO A 154 16.84 5.81 23.80
C PRO A 154 17.54 5.04 24.93
N VAL A 155 18.73 5.46 25.36
CA VAL A 155 19.50 4.80 26.43
C VAL A 155 19.00 5.19 27.82
N LEU A 156 18.59 6.45 28.02
CA LEU A 156 18.20 6.97 29.34
C LEU A 156 16.74 6.65 29.69
N ASN A 157 15.82 6.76 28.71
CA ASN A 157 14.38 6.56 28.94
C ASN A 157 13.76 5.65 27.86
N PRO A 158 14.06 4.32 27.88
CA PRO A 158 13.63 3.40 26.83
C PRO A 158 12.11 3.26 26.75
N SER A 159 11.39 3.37 27.87
CA SER A 159 9.92 3.26 27.90
C SER A 159 9.23 4.41 27.18
N MET A 160 9.69 5.65 27.40
CA MET A 160 9.16 6.83 26.73
C MET A 160 9.49 6.80 25.25
N TRP A 161 10.73 6.44 24.90
CA TRP A 161 11.15 6.28 23.50
C TRP A 161 10.25 5.29 22.75
N ASN A 162 9.96 4.14 23.35
CA ASN A 162 9.08 3.12 22.78
C ASN A 162 7.63 3.60 22.65
N LEU A 163 7.08 4.29 23.65
CA LEU A 163 5.72 4.83 23.60
C LEU A 163 5.56 5.85 22.45
N PHE A 164 6.49 6.78 22.32
CA PHE A 164 6.44 7.80 21.27
C PHE A 164 6.73 7.21 19.88
N SER A 165 7.62 6.23 19.78
CA SER A 165 7.89 5.51 18.52
C SER A 165 6.68 4.68 18.07
N PHE A 166 5.96 4.07 19.02
CA PHE A 166 4.69 3.39 18.76
C PHE A 166 3.61 4.38 18.26
N MET A 167 3.48 5.54 18.90
CA MET A 167 2.59 6.62 18.45
C MET A 167 2.95 7.12 17.05
N GLY A 168 4.25 7.25 16.75
CA GLY A 168 4.74 7.60 15.41
C GLY A 168 4.36 6.56 14.35
N SER A 169 4.45 5.28 14.66
CA SER A 169 4.00 4.18 13.79
C SER A 169 2.48 4.21 13.59
N GLY A 170 1.71 4.54 14.63
CA GLY A 170 0.26 4.74 14.53
C GLY A 170 -0.11 5.92 13.61
N LEU A 171 0.62 7.03 13.71
CA LEU A 171 0.46 8.20 12.86
C LEU A 171 0.82 7.89 11.39
N GLU A 172 1.90 7.13 11.17
CA GLU A 172 2.29 6.65 9.84
C GLU A 172 1.13 5.88 9.19
N LEU A 173 0.54 4.92 9.91
CA LEU A 173 -0.60 4.16 9.43
C LEU A 173 -1.82 5.04 9.14
N ALA A 174 -2.12 6.00 10.01
CA ALA A 174 -3.26 6.90 9.86
C ALA A 174 -3.20 7.71 8.56
N VAL A 175 -1.99 8.03 8.07
CA VAL A 175 -1.79 8.71 6.79
C VAL A 175 -1.67 7.72 5.63
N ARG A 176 -1.08 6.55 5.86
CA ARG A 176 -0.89 5.52 4.84
C ARG A 176 -2.20 4.94 4.31
N PHE A 177 -3.18 4.65 5.16
CA PHE A 177 -4.45 4.05 4.74
C PHE A 177 -5.27 4.90 3.75
N PRO A 178 -5.55 6.19 3.99
CA PRO A 178 -6.29 6.98 3.02
C PRO A 178 -5.55 7.09 1.68
N LEU A 179 -4.22 7.17 1.69
CA LEU A 179 -3.43 7.18 0.46
C LEU A 179 -3.48 5.82 -0.26
N GLU A 180 -3.38 4.72 0.48
CA GLU A 180 -3.48 3.38 -0.09
C GLU A 180 -4.86 3.14 -0.69
N THR A 181 -5.95 3.47 0.01
CA THR A 181 -7.30 3.27 -0.51
C THR A 181 -7.55 4.04 -1.80
N VAL A 182 -7.09 5.30 -1.87
CA VAL A 182 -7.15 6.10 -3.10
C VAL A 182 -6.29 5.49 -4.20
N LEU A 183 -5.05 5.08 -3.90
CA LEU A 183 -4.14 4.46 -4.87
C LEU A 183 -4.70 3.16 -5.46
N ARG A 184 -5.20 2.26 -4.61
CA ARG A 184 -5.80 0.98 -5.04
C ARG A 184 -7.01 1.23 -5.92
N ARG A 185 -7.86 2.21 -5.59
CA ARG A 185 -9.03 2.57 -6.41
C ARG A 185 -8.64 3.21 -7.73
N ALA A 186 -7.61 4.05 -7.74
CA ALA A 186 -7.09 4.68 -8.95
C ALA A 186 -6.48 3.63 -9.89
N GLN A 187 -5.74 2.66 -9.35
CA GLN A 187 -5.25 1.49 -10.09
C GLN A 187 -6.44 0.75 -10.73
N ILE A 188 -7.43 0.34 -9.93
CA ILE A 188 -8.61 -0.39 -10.41
C ILE A 188 -9.36 0.36 -11.53
N ALA A 189 -9.67 1.64 -11.32
CA ALA A 189 -10.37 2.46 -12.29
C ALA A 189 -9.61 2.58 -13.63
N THR A 190 -8.27 2.55 -13.58
CA THR A 190 -7.44 2.59 -14.78
C THR A 190 -7.54 1.32 -15.61
N PHE A 191 -7.81 0.15 -15.00
CA PHE A 191 -7.97 -1.11 -15.72
C PHE A 191 -9.41 -1.38 -16.16
N THR A 192 -10.39 -0.90 -15.41
CA THR A 192 -11.81 -1.15 -15.73
C THR A 192 -12.44 -0.07 -16.58
N SER A 193 -11.82 1.10 -16.75
CA SER A 193 -12.38 2.16 -17.61
C SER A 193 -12.22 1.84 -19.10
N PRO A 194 -13.32 1.68 -19.86
CA PRO A 194 -13.26 1.40 -21.30
C PRO A 194 -12.72 2.59 -22.11
N SER A 195 -12.84 3.82 -21.60
CA SER A 195 -12.40 5.04 -22.26
C SER A 195 -10.88 5.14 -22.39
N LEU A 196 -10.12 4.77 -21.35
CA LEU A 196 -8.65 4.75 -21.40
C LEU A 196 -8.11 3.65 -22.33
N ARG A 197 -8.81 2.51 -22.39
CA ARG A 197 -8.48 1.43 -23.34
C ARG A 197 -8.75 1.85 -24.79
N GLN A 198 -9.84 2.57 -25.07
CA GLN A 198 -10.11 3.12 -26.40
C GLN A 198 -9.05 4.16 -26.83
N GLN A 199 -8.60 4.99 -25.89
CA GLN A 199 -7.60 6.02 -26.17
C GLN A 199 -6.21 5.43 -26.44
N SER A 200 -5.81 4.34 -25.77
CA SER A 200 -4.54 3.65 -26.05
C SER A 200 -4.57 2.86 -27.36
N THR A 201 -5.72 2.31 -27.76
CA THR A 201 -5.88 1.64 -29.06
C THR A 201 -5.99 2.62 -30.22
N SER A 202 -6.41 3.87 -29.98
CA SER A 202 -6.52 4.90 -31.01
C SER A 202 -5.16 5.48 -31.44
N GLY A 203 -4.09 5.28 -30.65
CA GLY A 203 -2.74 5.77 -30.98
C GLY A 203 -1.97 4.90 -31.98
N LEU A 204 -2.36 3.63 -32.15
CA LEU A 204 -1.82 2.72 -33.16
C LEU A 204 -2.99 2.12 -33.94
N ARG A 205 -3.20 2.62 -35.17
CA ARG A 205 -4.16 2.19 -36.22
C ARG A 205 -5.39 3.08 -36.34
N SER A 206 -5.22 4.15 -37.13
CA SER A 206 -6.27 4.56 -38.07
C SER A 206 -6.44 3.46 -39.11
N ALA A 207 -7.28 2.47 -38.83
CA ALA A 207 -7.80 1.55 -39.82
C ALA A 207 -9.29 1.34 -39.55
N LYS A 208 -10.06 1.58 -40.61
CA LYS A 208 -11.53 1.52 -40.81
C LYS A 208 -12.30 0.55 -39.88
N PRO A 209 -13.52 0.91 -39.43
CA PRO A 209 -14.37 0.00 -38.68
C PRO A 209 -14.89 -1.10 -39.61
N SER A 210 -14.48 -2.35 -39.37
CA SER A 210 -15.17 -3.52 -39.92
C SER A 210 -15.95 -4.17 -38.79
N GLU A 211 -17.26 -4.27 -39.02
CA GLU A 211 -18.24 -5.03 -38.26
C GLU A 211 -17.73 -6.46 -38.00
N ALA A 212 -17.34 -6.73 -36.76
CA ALA A 212 -17.25 -8.09 -36.22
C ALA A 212 -17.27 -8.00 -34.69
N THR A 213 -18.45 -8.30 -34.16
CA THR A 213 -18.79 -8.72 -32.80
C THR A 213 -17.57 -9.25 -32.03
N THR A 214 -16.95 -8.39 -31.22
CA THR A 214 -15.97 -8.81 -30.22
C THR A 214 -16.45 -8.25 -28.91
N GLU A 215 -17.11 -9.09 -28.13
CA GLU A 215 -17.44 -8.80 -26.74
C GLU A 215 -16.13 -8.42 -26.04
N ALA A 216 -15.97 -7.12 -25.79
CA ALA A 216 -14.87 -6.61 -25.01
C ALA A 216 -15.07 -7.17 -23.60
N HIS A 217 -14.35 -8.26 -23.29
CA HIS A 217 -14.29 -8.87 -21.97
C HIS A 217 -14.20 -7.77 -20.90
N GLU A 218 -15.35 -7.46 -20.30
CA GLU A 218 -15.45 -6.68 -19.08
C GLU A 218 -14.69 -7.51 -18.05
N VAL A 219 -13.61 -6.95 -17.51
CA VAL A 219 -12.85 -7.64 -16.47
C VAL A 219 -13.77 -7.74 -15.26
N GLU A 220 -14.41 -8.90 -15.12
CA GLU A 220 -15.26 -9.21 -13.96
C GLU A 220 -14.39 -9.18 -12.70
N THR A 221 -14.49 -8.08 -11.97
CA THR A 221 -13.87 -7.95 -10.66
C THR A 221 -14.85 -8.42 -9.60
N ILE A 222 -14.34 -9.15 -8.59
CA ILE A 222 -15.13 -9.65 -7.45
C ILE A 222 -15.80 -8.50 -6.66
N VAL A 223 -15.32 -7.27 -6.83
CA VAL A 223 -15.80 -6.07 -6.14
C VAL A 223 -16.26 -5.03 -7.16
N PRO A 224 -17.38 -4.31 -6.93
CA PRO A 224 -17.84 -3.21 -7.79
C PRO A 224 -16.73 -2.17 -7.98
N THR A 225 -16.39 -1.84 -9.22
CA THR A 225 -15.30 -0.90 -9.51
C THR A 225 -15.76 0.56 -9.50
N PRO A 226 -14.93 1.48 -9.00
CA PRO A 226 -15.21 2.91 -9.11
C PRO A 226 -15.21 3.34 -10.57
N ARG A 227 -16.27 4.05 -11.01
CA ARG A 227 -16.53 4.36 -12.42
C ARG A 227 -15.55 5.37 -13.04
N THR A 228 -14.91 6.26 -12.27
CA THR A 228 -13.94 7.25 -12.78
C THR A 228 -13.00 7.75 -11.67
N TYR A 229 -11.72 8.00 -12.01
CA TYR A 229 -10.75 8.66 -11.13
C TYR A 229 -10.81 10.19 -11.31
N ARG A 230 -11.21 10.92 -10.28
CA ARG A 230 -11.34 12.40 -10.27
C ARG A 230 -10.19 13.10 -9.53
N GLY A 231 -8.97 12.58 -9.64
CA GLY A 231 -7.82 13.04 -8.87
C GLY A 231 -7.86 12.56 -7.40
N ILE A 232 -6.82 12.89 -6.64
CA ILE A 232 -6.60 12.37 -5.28
C ILE A 232 -7.71 12.84 -4.33
N VAL A 233 -7.91 14.16 -4.25
CA VAL A 233 -8.93 14.75 -3.37
C VAL A 233 -10.34 14.46 -3.85
N GLY A 234 -10.58 14.46 -5.17
CA GLY A 234 -11.89 14.18 -5.74
C GLY A 234 -12.33 12.72 -5.53
N THR A 235 -11.40 11.77 -5.61
CA THR A 235 -11.70 10.37 -5.26
C THR A 235 -11.88 10.17 -3.76
N MET A 236 -11.06 10.82 -2.93
CA MET A 236 -11.25 10.79 -1.48
C MET A 236 -12.64 11.31 -1.09
N TRP A 237 -13.05 12.45 -1.67
CA TRP A 237 -14.39 13.01 -1.50
C TRP A 237 -15.49 12.07 -2.02
N GLY A 238 -15.30 11.49 -3.21
CA GLY A 238 -16.23 10.52 -3.79
C GLY A 238 -16.44 9.29 -2.90
N ILE A 239 -15.40 8.78 -2.25
CA ILE A 239 -15.54 7.64 -1.34
C ILE A 239 -16.33 8.01 -0.08
N VAL A 240 -16.03 9.18 0.52
CA VAL A 240 -16.70 9.62 1.74
C VAL A 240 -18.18 9.89 1.49
N TYR A 241 -18.51 10.53 0.36
CA TYR A 241 -19.84 11.10 0.12
C TYR A 241 -20.68 10.37 -0.93
N GLU A 242 -20.07 9.78 -1.97
CA GLU A 242 -20.79 9.21 -3.13
C GLU A 242 -20.92 7.67 -3.07
N GLU A 243 -19.92 6.98 -2.52
CA GLU A 243 -19.90 5.52 -2.49
C GLU A 243 -20.66 4.97 -1.30
N GLY A 244 -21.98 4.79 -1.42
CA GLY A 244 -22.81 4.28 -0.33
C GLY A 244 -22.97 2.77 -0.26
N VAL A 245 -23.29 2.27 0.95
CA VAL A 245 -23.70 0.89 1.24
C VAL A 245 -24.82 0.49 0.27
N GLN A 246 -24.64 -0.62 -0.46
CA GLN A 246 -25.72 -1.15 -1.29
C GLN A 246 -26.95 -1.38 -0.40
N PRO A 247 -28.17 -1.00 -0.83
CA PRO A 247 -29.35 -1.42 -0.10
C PRO A 247 -29.31 -2.95 0.03
N ASN A 248 -29.58 -3.46 1.23
CA ASN A 248 -29.68 -4.90 1.46
C ASN A 248 -30.59 -5.48 0.35
N PRO A 249 -30.19 -6.51 -0.41
CA PRO A 249 -31.05 -7.11 -1.44
C PRO A 249 -32.41 -7.57 -0.88
N GLU A 250 -32.51 -7.88 0.42
CA GLU A 250 -33.79 -8.13 1.10
C GLU A 250 -34.64 -6.86 1.24
N ALA A 251 -34.04 -5.69 1.46
CA ALA A 251 -34.73 -4.42 1.51
C ALA A 251 -35.24 -3.98 0.12
N GLU A 252 -34.49 -4.27 -0.95
CA GLU A 252 -34.96 -4.07 -2.33
C GLU A 252 -36.11 -5.04 -2.68
N LYS A 253 -35.99 -6.33 -2.33
CA LYS A 253 -37.06 -7.32 -2.54
C LYS A 253 -38.32 -6.99 -1.73
N ALA A 254 -38.18 -6.57 -0.48
CA ALA A 254 -39.30 -6.13 0.34
C ALA A 254 -39.96 -4.86 -0.23
N GLN A 255 -39.19 -3.90 -0.73
CA GLN A 255 -39.74 -2.65 -1.29
C GLN A 255 -40.38 -2.83 -2.67
N ALA A 256 -39.90 -3.79 -3.47
CA ALA A 256 -40.54 -4.20 -4.73
C ALA A 256 -41.90 -4.87 -4.49
N LEU A 257 -42.05 -5.63 -3.39
CA LEU A 257 -43.33 -6.22 -2.99
C LEU A 257 -44.34 -5.17 -2.49
N PHE A 258 -43.88 -4.02 -1.98
CA PHE A 258 -44.74 -2.97 -1.42
C PHE A 258 -45.14 -1.86 -2.40
N ASN A 259 -44.88 -2.00 -3.71
CA ASN A 259 -45.30 -1.07 -4.78
C ASN A 259 -45.10 0.43 -4.47
N LYS A 260 -44.05 0.76 -3.71
CA LYS A 260 -43.71 2.16 -3.38
C LYS A 260 -42.78 2.71 -4.46
N PRO A 261 -43.02 3.93 -4.98
CA PRO A 261 -42.15 4.52 -6.00
C PRO A 261 -40.71 4.62 -5.47
N ILE A 262 -39.77 4.26 -6.34
CA ILE A 262 -38.32 4.27 -6.06
C ILE A 262 -37.91 5.72 -5.77
N ALA A 263 -37.96 6.11 -4.50
CA ALA A 263 -37.26 7.31 -4.08
C ALA A 263 -35.78 7.04 -4.30
N LEU A 264 -35.14 7.79 -5.20
CA LEU A 264 -33.68 7.94 -5.30
C LEU A 264 -33.18 8.44 -3.94
N ARG A 265 -33.15 7.59 -2.91
CA ARG A 265 -32.48 7.90 -1.66
C ARG A 265 -31.02 8.10 -2.04
N LYS A 266 -30.58 9.36 -1.94
CA LYS A 266 -29.19 9.79 -2.09
C LYS A 266 -28.31 8.68 -1.53
N ARG A 267 -27.49 8.07 -2.39
CA ARG A 267 -26.50 7.07 -2.01
C ARG A 267 -25.73 7.66 -0.83
N GLN A 268 -25.99 7.17 0.36
CA GLN A 268 -25.39 7.70 1.57
C GLN A 268 -24.00 7.09 1.64
N GLY A 269 -22.97 7.91 1.40
CA GLY A 269 -21.59 7.46 1.28
C GLY A 269 -21.11 6.56 2.43
N GLN A 270 -20.07 5.77 2.17
CA GLN A 270 -19.43 4.83 3.10
C GLN A 270 -18.81 5.58 4.30
N GLY A 271 -18.76 6.91 4.23
CA GLY A 271 -18.19 7.79 5.24
C GLY A 271 -16.68 7.67 5.32
N ILE A 272 -16.10 8.30 6.34
CA ILE A 272 -14.66 8.27 6.60
C ILE A 272 -14.15 6.82 6.80
N HIS A 273 -15.01 5.94 7.30
CA HIS A 273 -14.70 4.51 7.45
C HIS A 273 -14.33 3.82 6.13
N GLY A 274 -14.79 4.34 4.98
CA GLY A 274 -14.39 3.83 3.65
C GLY A 274 -12.91 4.05 3.32
N LEU A 275 -12.30 5.13 3.83
CA LEU A 275 -10.88 5.45 3.65
C LEU A 275 -9.98 4.64 4.57
N TYR A 276 -10.48 4.31 5.76
CA TYR A 276 -9.74 3.52 6.76
C TYR A 276 -10.06 2.03 6.70
N ARG A 277 -10.47 1.54 5.53
CA ARG A 277 -10.76 0.11 5.36
C ARG A 277 -9.48 -0.70 5.56
N GLY A 278 -9.50 -1.60 6.55
CA GLY A 278 -8.34 -2.43 6.89
C GLY A 278 -7.45 -1.88 8.01
N TRP A 279 -7.81 -0.74 8.63
CA TRP A 279 -7.02 -0.16 9.73
C TRP A 279 -6.75 -1.15 10.88
N ARG A 280 -7.74 -1.99 11.20
CA ARG A 280 -7.62 -3.05 12.22
C ARG A 280 -6.47 -3.99 11.91
N ILE A 281 -6.34 -4.44 10.66
CA ILE A 281 -5.29 -5.37 10.25
C ILE A 281 -3.91 -4.71 10.39
N GLY A 282 -3.77 -3.44 10.01
CA GLY A 282 -2.48 -2.76 10.19
C GLY A 282 -2.14 -2.48 11.65
N MET A 283 -3.13 -2.19 12.51
CA MET A 283 -2.91 -2.11 13.96
C MET A 283 -2.42 -3.43 14.55
N TRP A 284 -2.99 -4.57 14.12
CA TRP A 284 -2.49 -5.90 14.47
C TRP A 284 -1.06 -6.12 13.94
N GLY A 285 -0.73 -5.58 12.77
CA GLY A 285 0.63 -5.60 12.23
C GLY A 285 1.63 -4.88 13.13
N ILE A 286 1.33 -3.65 13.56
CA ILE A 286 2.17 -2.90 14.53
C ILE A 286 2.26 -3.68 15.84
N ALA A 287 1.13 -4.09 16.41
CA ALA A 287 1.12 -4.83 17.67
C ALA A 287 1.96 -6.11 17.58
N GLY A 288 1.96 -6.80 16.44
CA GLY A 288 2.81 -7.96 16.18
C GLY A 288 4.30 -7.63 16.12
N ILE A 289 4.69 -6.57 15.40
CA ILE A 289 6.10 -6.13 15.29
C ILE A 289 6.65 -5.71 16.66
N TRP A 290 5.90 -4.90 17.39
CA TRP A 290 6.28 -4.46 18.73
C TRP A 290 6.27 -5.63 19.73
N GLY A 291 5.25 -6.50 19.68
CA GLY A 291 5.20 -7.70 20.53
C GLY A 291 6.36 -8.67 20.29
N ALA A 292 6.76 -8.86 19.03
CA ALA A 292 7.93 -9.66 18.68
C ALA A 292 9.24 -9.02 19.17
N SER A 293 9.36 -7.70 19.11
CA SER A 293 10.53 -6.97 19.62
C SER A 293 10.66 -7.09 21.14
N PHE A 294 9.54 -7.00 21.88
CA PHE A 294 9.53 -7.25 23.33
C PHE A 294 9.92 -8.70 23.69
N LEU A 295 9.39 -9.69 22.96
CA LEU A 295 9.72 -11.10 23.19
C LEU A 295 11.18 -11.42 22.83
N GLY A 296 11.70 -10.83 21.76
CA GLY A 296 13.12 -10.94 21.38
C GLY A 296 14.07 -10.30 22.39
N SER A 297 13.69 -9.16 22.97
CA SER A 297 14.45 -8.51 24.05
C SER A 297 14.38 -9.29 25.36
N ALA A 298 13.25 -9.94 25.67
CA ALA A 298 13.11 -10.76 26.87
C ALA A 298 13.84 -12.11 26.75
N GLY A 299 13.95 -12.67 25.54
CA GLY A 299 14.74 -13.87 25.26
C GLY A 299 16.24 -13.66 25.45
N ALA A 300 16.77 -12.50 25.05
CA ALA A 300 18.19 -12.16 25.21
C ALA A 300 18.61 -11.99 26.69
N VAL A 301 17.68 -11.66 27.59
CA VAL A 301 17.94 -11.54 29.05
C VAL A 301 17.93 -12.92 29.74
N GLY A 302 17.43 -13.97 29.08
CA GLY A 302 17.28 -15.31 29.66
C GLY A 302 18.49 -16.24 29.54
N GLU A 303 19.47 -15.93 28.67
CA GLU A 303 20.61 -16.84 28.39
C GLU A 303 21.92 -16.48 29.12
N ASP A 304 22.02 -15.31 29.76
CA ASP A 304 23.23 -14.90 30.52
C ASP A 304 23.26 -15.42 31.99
N GLY A 305 22.35 -16.32 32.36
CA GLY A 305 22.21 -16.82 33.73
C GLY A 305 22.97 -18.11 34.07
N ALA A 306 23.66 -18.75 33.12
CA ALA A 306 24.27 -20.07 33.31
C ALA A 306 25.81 -20.06 33.24
N MET A 307 26.46 -19.29 34.11
CA MET A 307 27.89 -19.47 34.43
C MET A 307 28.02 -20.25 35.75
N PRO A 308 28.51 -21.51 35.76
CA PRO A 308 28.87 -22.18 36.99
C PRO A 308 30.14 -21.54 37.58
N SER A 309 29.92 -20.75 38.63
CA SER A 309 30.96 -20.23 39.53
C SER A 309 31.72 -21.38 40.21
N GLY A 310 32.99 -21.55 39.83
CA GLY A 310 34.12 -21.60 40.77
C GLY A 310 34.50 -22.94 41.42
N GLY A 311 35.80 -23.27 41.31
CA GLY A 311 36.58 -23.69 42.49
C GLY A 311 37.63 -24.80 42.33
N ARG A 312 38.91 -24.39 42.11
CA ARG A 312 40.20 -24.93 42.64
C ARG A 312 41.33 -24.39 41.72
N PHE A 313 42.33 -23.62 42.16
CA PHE A 313 43.11 -23.62 43.41
C PHE A 313 43.27 -22.23 44.01
#